data_AF-A0A544QQ85-F1
#
_entry.id   AF-A0A544QQ85-F1
#
_cell.length_a   1.000
_cell.length_b   1.000
_cell.length_c   1.000
_cell.angle_alpha   90.00
_cell.angle_beta   90.00
_cell.angle_gamma   90.00
#
_symmetry.space_group_name_H-M   'P 1'
#
loop_
_entity.id
_entity.type
_entity.pdbx_description
1 polymer ?
#
loop_
_entity_poly.entity_id
_entity_poly.type
_entity_poly.pdbx_seq_one_letter_code
_entity_poly.pdbx_strand_id
1 'polypeptide(L)'
;MSTKDIRKIEHGNRITVVDETTGLSGEGDTYPDALVSLIEHLRASEKLRQQLGDIDELAEQAADIETVIGDIDDLHDTAKLVQQVRELESTARFIRLASETQERFDAEDVDRDTVDEAIEWARSE
;
A
#
# COMPACT_ATOMS: atom_id res chain seq x y z
N MET A 1 -15.73 -26.20 27.45
CA MET A 1 -14.39 -26.68 27.88
C MET A 1 -14.57 -27.98 28.64
N SER A 2 -14.11 -29.10 28.06
CA SER A 2 -14.13 -30.40 28.74
C SER A 2 -12.97 -30.43 29.73
N THR A 3 -13.25 -30.50 31.04
CA THR A 3 -12.26 -30.61 32.12
C THR A 3 -11.56 -31.99 32.17
N LYS A 4 -11.65 -32.78 31.08
CA LYS A 4 -11.19 -34.17 31.06
C LYS A 4 -9.67 -34.33 31.06
N ASP A 5 -8.93 -33.27 30.75
CA ASP A 5 -7.47 -33.35 30.52
C ASP A 5 -6.67 -32.51 31.52
N ILE A 6 -7.22 -32.23 32.72
CA ILE A 6 -6.47 -31.55 33.80
C ILE A 6 -5.85 -32.60 34.73
N ARG A 7 -4.52 -32.63 34.79
CA ARG A 7 -3.75 -33.49 35.68
C ARG A 7 -3.38 -32.75 36.96
N LYS A 8 -3.73 -33.33 38.11
CA LYS A 8 -3.31 -32.85 39.43
C LYS A 8 -1.99 -33.53 39.83
N ILE A 9 -1.05 -32.73 40.34
CA ILE A 9 0.22 -33.17 40.89
C ILE A 9 0.34 -32.55 42.29
N GLU A 10 0.54 -33.39 43.31
CA GLU A 10 0.74 -32.93 44.69
C GLU A 10 2.20 -33.12 45.08
N HIS A 11 2.84 -32.07 45.58
CA HIS A 11 4.22 -32.14 46.07
C HIS A 11 4.37 -31.36 47.37
N GLY A 12 4.46 -32.07 48.49
CA GLY A 12 4.50 -31.45 49.82
C GLY A 12 3.20 -30.69 50.12
N ASN A 13 3.33 -29.41 50.49
CA ASN A 13 2.19 -28.52 50.76
C ASN A 13 1.63 -27.80 49.53
N ARG A 14 2.15 -28.07 48.32
CA ARG A 14 1.77 -27.37 47.10
C ARG A 14 1.08 -28.29 46.12
N ILE A 15 0.01 -27.78 45.52
CA ILE A 15 -0.76 -28.45 44.48
C ILE A 15 -0.50 -27.76 43.16
N THR A 16 -0.14 -28.54 42.16
CA THR A 16 0.01 -28.09 40.76
C THR A 16 -1.06 -28.78 39.93
N VAL A 17 -1.73 -28.03 39.06
CA VAL A 17 -2.65 -28.56 38.07
C VAL A 17 -2.13 -28.22 36.68
N VAL A 18 -2.18 -29.17 35.77
CA VAL A 18 -1.65 -29.04 34.40
C VAL A 18 -2.79 -29.32 33.44
N ASP A 19 -3.05 -28.41 32.50
CA ASP A 19 -3.90 -28.70 31.35
C ASP A 19 -3.07 -29.44 30.30
N GLU A 20 -3.37 -30.71 30.06
CA GLU A 20 -2.61 -31.55 29.12
C GLU A 20 -2.81 -31.12 27.66
N THR A 21 -3.88 -30.37 27.36
CA THR A 21 -4.13 -29.86 26.00
C THR A 21 -3.16 -28.73 25.64
N THR A 22 -2.95 -27.79 26.56
CA THR A 22 -2.11 -26.61 26.31
C THR A 22 -0.70 -26.73 26.90
N GLY A 23 -0.48 -27.68 27.81
CA GLY A 23 0.76 -27.81 28.58
C GLY A 23 0.93 -26.74 29.67
N LEU A 24 -0.06 -25.85 29.84
CA LEU A 24 -0.01 -24.81 30.88
C LEU A 24 -0.30 -25.41 32.25
N SER A 25 0.31 -24.83 33.28
CA SER A 25 0.12 -25.26 34.66
C SER A 25 -0.22 -24.09 35.56
N GLY A 26 -0.99 -24.37 36.62
CA GLY A 26 -1.28 -23.45 37.71
C GLY A 26 -0.94 -24.09 39.05
N GLU A 27 -0.57 -23.28 40.02
CA GLU A 27 -0.11 -23.74 41.32
C GLU A 27 -0.82 -23.03 42.46
N GLY A 28 -0.98 -23.72 43.59
CA GLY A 28 -1.58 -23.13 44.80
C GLY A 28 -1.46 -24.05 46.01
N ASP A 29 -1.80 -23.51 47.18
CA ASP A 29 -1.80 -24.26 48.45
C ASP A 29 -2.98 -25.24 48.52
N THR A 30 -4.07 -24.91 47.82
CA THR A 30 -5.22 -25.80 47.63
C THR A 30 -5.48 -26.09 46.15
N TYR A 31 -6.24 -27.14 45.89
CA TYR A 31 -6.63 -27.50 44.51
C TYR A 31 -7.45 -26.39 43.83
N PRO A 32 -8.42 -25.74 44.49
CA PRO A 32 -9.06 -24.54 43.96
C PRO A 32 -8.08 -23.41 43.60
N ASP A 33 -7.09 -23.13 44.46
CA ASP A 33 -6.11 -22.06 44.19
C ASP A 33 -5.28 -22.37 42.93
N ALA A 34 -4.82 -23.61 42.81
CA ALA A 34 -4.09 -24.08 41.64
C ALA A 34 -4.92 -23.97 40.35
N LEU A 35 -6.23 -24.27 40.41
CA LEU A 35 -7.14 -24.12 39.28
C LEU A 35 -7.35 -22.65 38.89
N VAL A 36 -7.46 -21.73 39.86
CA VAL A 36 -7.56 -20.29 39.58
C VAL A 36 -6.30 -19.81 38.87
N SER A 37 -5.12 -20.19 39.37
CA SER A 37 -3.84 -19.89 38.74
C SER A 37 -3.77 -20.42 37.30
N LEU A 38 -4.23 -21.65 37.05
CA LEU A 38 -4.26 -22.23 35.70
C LEU A 38 -5.19 -21.45 34.76
N ILE A 39 -6.38 -21.04 35.24
CA ILE A 39 -7.33 -20.25 34.46
C ILE A 39 -6.74 -18.89 34.08
N GLU A 40 -5.98 -18.24 34.97
CA GLU A 40 -5.30 -16.99 34.67
C GLU A 40 -4.26 -17.16 33.57
N HIS A 41 -3.44 -18.21 33.64
CA HIS A 41 -2.46 -18.52 32.60
C HIS A 41 -3.12 -18.85 31.26
N LEU A 42 -4.21 -19.63 31.25
CA LEU A 42 -4.97 -19.93 30.04
C LEU A 42 -5.55 -18.65 29.41
N ARG A 43 -6.10 -17.74 30.22
CA ARG A 43 -6.61 -16.45 29.73
C ARG A 43 -5.51 -15.56 29.17
N ALA A 44 -4.36 -15.50 29.82
CA ALA A 44 -3.21 -14.74 29.33
C ALA A 44 -2.71 -15.29 27.99
N SER A 45 -2.62 -16.62 27.86
CA SER A 45 -2.24 -17.27 26.61
C SER A 45 -3.24 -17.01 25.48
N GLU A 46 -4.54 -17.06 25.77
CA GLU A 46 -5.57 -16.81 24.77
C GLU A 46 -5.54 -15.35 24.30
N LYS A 47 -5.36 -14.41 25.22
CA LYS A 47 -5.18 -12.99 24.89
C LYS A 47 -3.96 -12.77 23.98
N LEU A 48 -2.84 -13.43 24.28
CA LEU A 48 -1.65 -13.37 23.43
C LEU A 48 -1.91 -13.94 22.03
N ARG A 49 -2.64 -15.05 21.90
CA ARG A 49 -3.01 -15.61 20.59
C ARG A 49 -3.88 -14.64 19.79
N GLN A 50 -4.85 -13.98 20.42
CA GLN A 50 -5.67 -12.97 19.75
C GLN A 50 -4.81 -11.82 19.25
N GLN A 51 -3.92 -11.29 20.10
CA GLN A 51 -3.02 -10.21 19.70
C GLN A 51 -2.08 -10.60 18.54
N LEU A 52 -1.61 -11.85 18.51
CA LEU A 52 -0.82 -12.36 17.38
C LEU A 52 -1.66 -12.49 16.11
N GLY A 53 -2.91 -12.92 16.22
CA GLY A 53 -3.86 -12.95 15.09
C GLY A 53 -4.09 -11.56 14.50
N ASP A 54 -4.28 -10.55 15.35
CA ASP A 54 -4.43 -9.16 14.91
C ASP A 54 -3.16 -8.64 14.19
N ILE A 55 -1.97 -9.08 14.63
CA ILE A 55 -0.69 -8.70 13.98
C ILE A 55 -0.55 -9.36 12.61
N ASP A 56 -0.94 -10.64 12.48
CA ASP A 56 -0.90 -11.34 11.19
C ASP A 56 -1.86 -10.68 10.18
N GLU A 57 -3.05 -10.27 10.61
CA GLU A 57 -4.01 -9.53 9.77
C GLU A 57 -3.42 -8.18 9.32
N LEU A 58 -2.79 -7.44 10.23
CA LEU A 58 -2.12 -6.18 9.88
C LEU A 58 -0.96 -6.37 8.89
N ALA A 59 -0.22 -7.49 9.01
CA ALA A 59 0.86 -7.80 8.08
C ALA A 59 0.33 -8.12 6.67
N GLU A 60 -0.79 -8.82 6.57
CA GLU A 60 -1.47 -9.09 5.28
C GLU A 60 -1.96 -7.79 4.64
N GLN A 61 -2.62 -6.92 5.42
CA GLN A 61 -3.05 -5.60 4.94
C GLN A 61 -1.87 -4.72 4.48
N ALA A 62 -0.72 -4.81 5.13
CA ALA A 62 0.48 -4.07 4.72
C ALA A 62 1.02 -4.55 3.37
N ALA A 63 1.00 -5.86 3.11
CA ALA A 63 1.42 -6.44 1.82
C ALA A 63 0.48 -6.02 0.67
N ASP A 64 -0.83 -5.94 0.94
CA ASP A 64 -1.80 -5.43 -0.02
C ASP A 64 -1.54 -3.94 -0.36
N ILE A 65 -1.22 -3.13 0.65
CA ILE A 65 -0.85 -1.72 0.44
C ILE A 65 0.40 -1.59 -0.43
N GLU A 66 1.42 -2.41 -0.20
CA GLU A 66 2.65 -2.40 -1.01
C GLU A 66 2.37 -2.70 -2.48
N THR A 67 1.46 -3.65 -2.74
CA THR A 67 1.01 -3.96 -4.11
C THR A 67 0.33 -2.76 -4.77
N VAL A 68 -0.59 -2.09 -4.06
CA VAL A 68 -1.28 -0.90 -4.57
C VAL A 68 -0.30 0.25 -4.86
N ILE A 69 0.74 0.41 -4.04
CA ILE A 69 1.79 1.42 -4.28
C ILE A 69 2.51 1.15 -5.60
N GLY A 70 2.85 -0.12 -5.90
CA GLY A 70 3.44 -0.50 -7.18
C GLY A 70 2.54 -0.12 -8.37
N ASP A 71 1.24 -0.43 -8.28
CA ASP A 71 0.28 -0.08 -9.33
C ASP A 71 0.16 1.45 -9.54
N ILE A 72 0.30 2.25 -8.48
CA ILE A 72 0.27 3.72 -8.56
C ILE A 72 1.51 4.27 -9.28
N ASP A 73 2.69 3.69 -9.03
CA ASP A 73 3.91 4.10 -9.71
C ASP A 73 3.84 3.82 -11.22
N ASP A 74 3.29 2.67 -11.62
CA ASP A 74 3.04 2.33 -13.03
C ASP A 74 2.05 3.31 -13.70
N LEU A 75 1.00 3.73 -12.98
CA LEU A 75 0.07 4.76 -13.45
C LEU A 75 0.74 6.13 -13.59
N HIS A 76 1.64 6.49 -12.67
CA HIS A 76 2.38 7.74 -12.73
C HIS A 76 3.25 7.80 -13.99
N ASP A 77 3.97 6.72 -14.29
CA ASP A 77 4.82 6.66 -15.47
C ASP A 77 3.99 6.65 -16.77
N THR A 78 2.83 6.00 -16.76
CA THR A 78 1.86 6.10 -17.86
C THR A 78 1.40 7.55 -18.06
N ALA A 79 1.12 8.30 -16.99
CA ALA A 79 0.71 9.70 -17.07
C ALA A 79 1.80 10.59 -17.69
N LYS A 80 3.08 10.36 -17.35
CA LYS A 80 4.22 11.05 -17.99
C LYS A 80 4.27 10.78 -19.49
N LEU A 81 4.11 9.53 -19.91
CA LEU A 81 4.08 9.17 -21.34
C LEU A 81 2.95 9.87 -22.08
N VAL A 82 1.75 9.91 -21.48
CA VAL A 82 0.60 10.63 -22.06
C VAL A 82 0.90 12.13 -22.23
N GLN A 83 1.59 12.75 -21.27
CA GLN A 83 2.00 14.14 -21.41
C GLN A 83 2.99 14.35 -22.57
N GLN A 84 4.00 13.49 -22.68
CA GLN A 84 4.97 13.54 -23.77
C GLN A 84 4.29 13.38 -25.14
N VAL A 85 3.32 12.48 -25.26
CA VAL A 85 2.54 12.29 -26.50
C VAL A 85 1.77 13.58 -26.85
N ARG A 86 1.13 14.23 -25.88
CA ARG A 86 0.42 15.50 -26.11
C ARG A 86 1.35 16.62 -26.59
N GLU A 87 2.56 16.69 -26.04
CA GLU A 87 3.58 17.65 -26.46
C GLU A 87 4.05 17.39 -27.89
N LEU A 88 4.25 16.11 -28.26
CA LEU A 88 4.57 15.71 -29.63
C LEU A 88 3.43 16.02 -30.60
N GLU A 89 2.17 15.78 -30.24
CA GLU A 89 1.01 16.13 -31.06
C GLU A 89 0.88 17.63 -31.29
N SER A 90 1.16 18.44 -30.26
CA SER A 90 1.21 19.90 -30.38
C SER A 90 2.29 20.33 -31.37
N THR A 91 3.49 19.77 -31.24
CA THR A 91 4.63 20.05 -32.12
C THR A 91 4.33 19.63 -33.56
N ALA A 92 3.74 18.45 -33.78
CA ALA A 92 3.35 17.97 -35.09
C ALA A 92 2.31 18.88 -35.75
N ARG A 93 1.32 19.38 -35.00
CA ARG A 93 0.35 20.37 -35.50
C ARG A 93 1.03 21.68 -35.88
N PHE A 94 1.97 22.18 -35.08
CA PHE A 94 2.73 23.38 -35.40
C PHE A 94 3.55 23.20 -36.68
N ILE A 95 4.29 22.09 -36.81
CA ILE A 95 5.07 21.77 -38.02
C ILE A 95 4.15 21.73 -39.24
N ARG A 96 2.99 21.06 -39.12
CA ARG A 96 2.01 20.99 -40.21
C ARG A 96 1.52 22.38 -40.62
N LEU A 97 1.13 23.20 -39.66
CA LEU A 97 0.67 24.56 -39.93
C LEU A 97 1.76 25.39 -40.60
N ALA A 98 3.00 25.31 -40.10
CA ALA A 98 4.14 26.01 -40.67
C ALA A 98 4.42 25.57 -42.12
N SER A 99 4.38 24.27 -42.40
CA SER A 99 4.52 23.74 -43.76
C SER A 99 3.40 24.22 -44.68
N GLU A 100 2.14 24.18 -44.24
CA GLU A 100 0.98 24.68 -45.00
C GLU A 100 1.09 26.19 -45.26
N THR A 101 1.60 26.98 -44.31
CA THR A 101 1.86 28.41 -44.50
C THR A 101 2.99 28.66 -45.50
N GLN A 102 4.10 27.91 -45.42
CA GLN A 102 5.21 28.05 -46.35
C GLN A 102 4.77 27.73 -47.78
N GLU A 103 4.02 26.63 -47.97
CA GLU A 103 3.49 26.25 -49.28
C GLU A 103 2.61 27.36 -49.90
N ARG A 104 1.86 28.08 -49.05
CA ARG A 104 1.07 29.23 -49.49
C ARG A 104 1.93 30.44 -49.86
N PHE A 105 2.95 30.77 -49.07
CA PHE A 105 3.88 31.85 -49.43
C PHE A 105 4.60 31.56 -50.75
N ASP A 106 5.03 30.32 -50.95
CA ASP A 106 5.66 29.88 -52.21
C ASP A 106 4.66 29.98 -53.39
N ALA A 107 3.38 29.65 -53.18
CA ALA A 107 2.35 29.76 -54.21
C ALA A 107 1.92 31.22 -54.52
N GLU A 108 2.04 32.11 -53.54
CA GLU A 108 1.69 33.54 -53.62
C GLU A 108 2.90 34.43 -53.96
N ASP A 109 4.10 33.85 -54.15
CA ASP A 109 5.39 34.53 -54.40
C ASP A 109 5.72 35.60 -53.35
N VAL A 110 5.41 35.29 -52.09
CA VAL A 110 5.66 36.18 -50.94
C VAL A 110 7.10 35.97 -50.46
N ASP A 111 7.92 37.00 -50.59
CA ASP A 111 9.29 36.98 -50.08
C ASP A 111 9.38 37.26 -48.58
N ARG A 112 10.56 36.98 -48.02
CA ARG A 112 10.84 37.15 -46.60
C ARG A 112 10.75 38.60 -46.14
N ASP A 113 11.17 39.55 -46.98
CA ASP A 113 11.21 40.97 -46.62
C ASP A 113 9.78 41.50 -46.42
N THR A 114 8.84 41.04 -47.25
CA THR A 114 7.40 41.32 -47.14
C THR A 114 6.81 40.79 -45.83
N VAL A 115 7.22 39.60 -45.39
CA VAL A 115 6.78 39.02 -44.10
C VAL A 115 7.37 39.79 -42.92
N ASP A 116 8.65 40.13 -42.98
CA ASP A 116 9.34 40.85 -41.91
C ASP A 116 8.76 42.26 -41.73
N GLU A 117 8.43 42.96 -42.82
CA GLU A 117 7.73 44.27 -42.79
C GLU A 117 6.32 44.16 -42.16
N ALA A 118 5.55 43.12 -42.53
CA ALA A 118 4.23 42.88 -41.96
C ALA A 118 4.26 42.56 -40.46
N ILE A 119 5.29 41.82 -40.00
CA ILE A 119 5.48 41.52 -38.57
C ILE A 119 5.88 42.78 -37.79
N GLU A 120 6.79 43.61 -38.33
CA GLU A 120 7.16 44.87 -37.70
C GLU A 120 5.96 45.82 -37.58
N TRP A 121 5.16 45.94 -38.64
CA TRP A 121 3.94 46.73 -38.64
C TRP A 121 2.97 46.25 -37.55
N ALA A 122 2.67 44.95 -37.48
CA ALA A 122 1.76 44.38 -36.49
C ALA A 122 2.24 44.50 -35.03
N ARG A 123 3.55 44.65 -34.80
CA ARG A 123 4.14 44.91 -33.46
C ARG A 123 4.16 46.39 -33.09
N SER A 124 4.07 47.28 -34.07
CA SER A 124 4.07 48.73 -33.89
C SER A 124 2.68 49.32 -33.64
N GLU A 125 1.64 48.53 -33.88
CA GLU A 125 0.23 48.78 -33.52
C GLU A 125 -0.04 48.47 -32.04
#